data_AF-A0AAJ8MBQ8-F1
#
_entry.id   AF-A0AAJ8MBQ8-F1
#
_cell.length_a   1.000
_cell.length_b   1.000
_cell.length_c   1.000
_cell.angle_alpha   90.00
_cell.angle_beta   90.00
_cell.angle_gamma   90.00
#
_symmetry.space_group_name_H-M   'P 1'
#
loop_
_entity.id
_entity.type
_entity.pdbx_description
1 polymer ?
#
loop_
_entity_poly.entity_id
_entity_poly.type
_entity_poly.pdbx_seq_one_letter_code
_entity_poly.pdbx_strand_id
1 'polypeptide(L)'
;MSISPTSLSVKLNSTSSLLLERSRIISLNLKPNPSSLSQIIRNLTSIKLDLDQLQLEHGLAGTGKGKLIDHEGSGGDGEVEELCERYDKLLEMLNEDEMGRGKVDELRREERRSPSPPPIPSPSPKRIPSPIQTHTPTSAEIPSLNIEPPTPGIRKNDLKPFRDYPDDIDEEERGAGMDHDEMLDHQQMMMDDQDERLNLLSHSIGRQNDLSVQIGSELDIHHQLLEDTDHAMDRTAQSLNRAKRRLDKVAGEARQYGSTITIVILIFILLILIIVFKT
;
A
#
# COMPACT_ATOMS: atom_id res chain seq x y z
N MET A 1 15.81 1.66 -3.25
CA MET A 1 14.98 2.43 -2.30
C MET A 1 15.37 1.99 -0.91
N SER A 2 15.62 2.93 0.00
CA SER A 2 15.78 2.62 1.43
C SER A 2 14.41 2.17 1.96
N ILE A 3 14.35 0.96 2.50
CA ILE A 3 13.14 0.46 3.15
C ILE A 3 12.99 1.24 4.45
N SER A 4 11.86 1.91 4.64
CA SER A 4 11.59 2.64 5.88
C SER A 4 10.74 1.78 6.82
N PRO A 5 11.08 1.69 8.11
CA PRO A 5 10.29 0.93 9.10
C PRO A 5 8.85 1.46 9.20
N THR A 6 8.65 2.76 8.95
CA THR A 6 7.33 3.40 8.86
C THR A 6 6.45 2.85 7.74
N SER A 7 7.02 2.57 6.56
CA SER A 7 6.28 2.00 5.43
C SER A 7 5.84 0.57 5.71
N LEU A 8 6.71 -0.22 6.36
CA LEU A 8 6.38 -1.56 6.83
C LEU A 8 5.26 -1.56 7.87
N SER A 9 5.31 -0.62 8.83
CA SER A 9 4.25 -0.46 9.83
C SER A 9 2.87 -0.21 9.18
N VAL A 10 2.82 0.65 8.15
CA VAL A 10 1.59 0.91 7.38
C VAL A 10 1.11 -0.34 6.64
N LYS A 11 2.01 -1.06 5.94
CA LYS A 11 1.67 -2.32 5.27
C LYS A 11 1.16 -3.39 6.24
N LEU A 12 1.78 -3.51 7.42
CA LEU A 12 1.36 -4.41 8.50
C LEU A 12 -0.04 -4.07 9.00
N ASN A 13 -0.32 -2.79 9.28
CA ASN A 13 -1.64 -2.35 9.74
C ASN A 13 -2.72 -2.60 8.69
N SER A 14 -2.44 -2.30 7.41
CA SER A 14 -3.37 -2.59 6.31
C SER A 14 -3.65 -4.09 6.17
N THR A 15 -2.62 -4.92 6.30
CA THR A 15 -2.77 -6.39 6.22
C THR A 15 -3.52 -6.94 7.43
N SER A 16 -3.32 -6.35 8.62
CA SER A 16 -4.10 -6.64 9.82
C SER A 16 -5.59 -6.36 9.62
N SER A 17 -5.94 -5.20 9.06
CA SER A 17 -7.34 -4.86 8.76
C SER A 17 -7.98 -5.87 7.80
N LEU A 18 -7.27 -6.27 6.74
CA LEU A 18 -7.74 -7.27 5.78
C LEU A 18 -7.95 -8.65 6.45
N LEU A 19 -7.04 -9.06 7.33
CA LEU A 19 -7.14 -10.30 8.09
C LEU A 19 -8.31 -10.28 9.08
N LEU A 20 -8.50 -9.18 9.80
CA LEU A 20 -9.62 -9.04 10.76
C LEU A 20 -10.97 -8.99 10.06
N GLU A 21 -11.07 -8.28 8.93
CA GLU A 21 -12.28 -8.27 8.11
C GLU A 21 -12.59 -9.68 7.60
N ARG A 22 -11.58 -10.39 7.11
CA ARG A 22 -11.72 -11.76 6.64
C ARG A 22 -12.15 -12.71 7.77
N SER A 23 -11.53 -12.62 8.93
CA SER A 23 -11.88 -13.40 10.14
C SER A 23 -13.31 -13.12 10.58
N ARG A 24 -13.77 -11.86 10.52
CA ARG A 24 -15.17 -11.49 10.78
C ARG A 24 -16.12 -12.15 9.78
N ILE A 25 -15.80 -12.16 8.48
CA ILE A 25 -16.64 -12.79 7.45
C ILE A 25 -16.78 -14.29 7.71
N ILE A 26 -15.69 -14.98 8.05
CA ILE A 26 -15.72 -16.40 8.42
C ILE A 26 -16.55 -16.61 9.69
N SER A 27 -16.39 -15.74 10.70
CA SER A 27 -17.14 -15.82 11.96
C SER A 27 -18.66 -15.71 11.75
N LEU A 28 -19.08 -14.97 10.73
CA LEU A 28 -20.48 -14.87 10.32
C LEU A 28 -20.95 -16.06 9.47
N ASN A 29 -20.09 -17.06 9.23
CA ASN A 29 -20.34 -18.23 8.38
C ASN A 29 -20.56 -17.86 6.90
N LEU A 30 -20.05 -16.70 6.47
CA LEU A 30 -20.04 -16.28 5.07
C LEU A 30 -18.75 -16.77 4.39
N LYS A 31 -18.84 -17.06 3.08
CA LYS A 31 -17.68 -17.48 2.30
C LYS A 31 -16.79 -16.27 1.98
N PRO A 32 -15.52 -16.24 2.43
CA PRO A 32 -14.61 -15.14 2.14
C PRO A 32 -14.21 -15.13 0.65
N ASN A 33 -13.97 -13.93 0.11
CA ASN A 33 -13.50 -13.74 -1.26
C ASN A 33 -12.11 -14.39 -1.45
N PRO A 34 -11.88 -15.25 -2.46
CA PRO A 34 -10.56 -15.84 -2.71
C PRO A 34 -9.48 -14.80 -3.05
N SER A 35 -9.83 -13.68 -3.69
CA SER A 35 -8.86 -12.63 -4.05
C SER A 35 -8.25 -11.94 -2.83
N SER A 36 -9.03 -11.78 -1.74
CA SER A 36 -8.52 -11.16 -0.51
C SER A 36 -7.43 -12.02 0.16
N LEU A 37 -7.53 -13.34 0.09
CA LEU A 37 -6.49 -14.25 0.58
C LEU A 37 -5.21 -14.12 -0.25
N SER A 38 -5.32 -14.05 -1.58
CA SER A 38 -4.15 -13.84 -2.46
C SER A 38 -3.48 -12.49 -2.18
N GLN A 39 -4.24 -11.43 -1.95
CA GLN A 39 -3.72 -10.12 -1.58
C GLN A 39 -3.00 -10.14 -0.22
N ILE A 40 -3.60 -10.78 0.80
CA ILE A 40 -2.98 -10.96 2.11
C ILE A 40 -1.66 -11.71 2.00
N ILE A 41 -1.61 -12.82 1.25
CA ILE A 41 -0.37 -13.60 1.06
C ILE A 41 0.70 -12.77 0.36
N ARG A 42 0.37 -12.06 -0.72
CA ARG A 42 1.34 -11.20 -1.43
C ARG A 42 1.90 -10.11 -0.51
N ASN A 43 1.04 -9.46 0.27
CA ASN A 43 1.45 -8.45 1.24
C ASN A 43 2.37 -9.03 2.31
N LEU A 44 2.03 -10.18 2.89
CA LEU A 44 2.88 -10.87 3.88
C LEU A 44 4.23 -11.29 3.29
N THR A 45 4.27 -11.78 2.05
CA THR A 45 5.54 -12.08 1.35
C THR A 45 6.40 -10.83 1.16
N SER A 46 5.82 -9.70 0.75
CA SER A 46 6.56 -8.44 0.62
C SER A 46 7.06 -7.95 1.97
N ILE A 47 6.24 -8.02 3.02
CA ILE A 47 6.62 -7.60 4.37
C ILE A 47 7.75 -8.49 4.91
N LYS A 48 7.70 -9.81 4.67
CA LYS A 48 8.76 -10.76 5.01
C LYS A 48 10.09 -10.35 4.39
N LEU A 49 10.11 -10.11 3.08
CA LEU A 49 11.33 -9.72 2.35
C LEU A 49 11.89 -8.38 2.85
N ASP A 50 11.02 -7.41 3.09
CA ASP A 50 11.39 -6.09 3.60
C ASP A 50 11.95 -6.19 5.04
N LEU A 51 11.38 -7.05 5.89
CA LEU A 51 11.84 -7.31 7.27
C LEU A 51 13.20 -8.03 7.29
N ASP A 52 13.37 -9.07 6.47
CA ASP A 52 14.64 -9.81 6.36
C ASP A 52 15.77 -8.87 5.91
N GLN A 53 15.46 -7.92 5.02
CA GLN A 53 16.41 -6.91 4.56
C GLN A 53 16.78 -5.89 5.66
N LEU A 54 15.81 -5.43 6.46
CA LEU A 54 16.06 -4.54 7.60
C LEU A 54 16.84 -5.24 8.72
N GLN A 55 16.53 -6.50 9.01
CA GLN A 55 17.29 -7.31 9.96
C GLN A 55 18.75 -7.50 9.51
N LEU A 56 18.99 -7.66 8.21
CA LEU A 56 20.34 -7.75 7.66
C LEU A 56 21.10 -6.41 7.78
N GLU A 57 20.41 -5.29 7.57
CA GLU A 57 20.97 -3.93 7.70
C GLU A 57 21.35 -3.60 9.15
N HIS A 58 20.51 -4.00 10.12
CA HIS A 58 20.76 -3.81 11.56
C HIS A 58 21.74 -4.83 12.16
N GLY A 59 21.68 -6.10 11.75
CA GLY A 59 22.54 -7.18 12.25
C GLY A 59 24.03 -7.00 11.92
N LEU A 60 24.36 -6.27 10.86
CA LEU A 60 25.74 -5.91 10.50
C LEU A 60 26.34 -4.82 11.41
N ALA A 61 25.54 -4.08 12.17
CA ALA A 61 26.01 -3.11 13.15
C ALA A 61 26.34 -3.75 14.52
N GLY A 62 25.80 -4.94 14.81
CA GLY A 62 25.87 -5.59 16.14
C GLY A 62 27.05 -6.55 16.37
N THR A 63 27.88 -6.89 15.38
CA THR A 63 29.01 -7.81 15.57
C THR A 63 30.28 -7.09 16.04
N GLY A 64 30.16 -6.30 17.12
CA GLY A 64 31.27 -5.74 17.88
C GLY A 64 31.36 -6.42 19.24
N LYS A 65 32.35 -7.32 19.39
CA LYS A 65 32.65 -8.06 20.62
C LYS A 65 32.75 -7.15 21.85
N GLY A 66 31.85 -7.37 22.82
CA GLY A 66 32.09 -7.19 24.25
C GLY A 66 31.87 -5.80 24.84
N LYS A 67 30.80 -5.64 25.62
CA LYS A 67 30.80 -4.81 26.84
C LYS A 67 29.59 -5.15 27.72
N LEU A 68 29.85 -5.63 28.92
CA LEU A 68 28.96 -5.47 30.07
C LEU A 68 28.81 -3.97 30.31
N ILE A 69 27.59 -3.46 30.42
CA ILE A 69 27.11 -2.32 31.24
C ILE A 69 25.69 -1.97 30.77
N ASP A 70 24.82 -1.77 31.75
CA ASP A 70 23.43 -1.36 31.65
C ASP A 70 23.23 0.02 30.96
N HIS A 71 21.96 0.28 30.62
CA HIS A 71 21.32 1.54 30.17
C HIS A 71 21.22 1.86 28.67
N GLU A 72 19.94 1.98 28.28
CA GLU A 72 19.33 2.80 27.22
C GLU A 72 19.64 2.48 25.75
N GLY A 73 18.69 1.76 25.14
CA GLY A 73 18.00 2.29 23.97
C GLY A 73 18.83 2.45 22.71
N SER A 74 19.27 1.34 22.12
CA SER A 74 19.44 1.27 20.67
C SER A 74 18.03 1.29 20.04
N GLY A 75 17.42 2.47 19.95
CA GLY A 75 16.01 2.63 19.58
C GLY A 75 15.63 2.08 18.20
N GLY A 76 16.61 1.80 17.33
CA GLY A 76 16.38 1.19 16.03
C GLY A 76 16.23 -0.32 16.05
N ASP A 77 16.89 -1.02 16.99
CA ASP A 77 16.80 -2.49 17.07
C ASP A 77 15.45 -2.94 17.64
N GLY A 78 14.90 -2.16 18.58
CA GLY A 78 13.57 -2.40 19.14
C GLY A 78 12.42 -2.12 18.16
N GLU A 79 12.57 -1.15 17.24
CA GLU A 79 11.54 -0.86 16.22
C GLU A 79 11.43 -2.00 15.21
N VAL A 80 12.56 -2.59 14.80
CA VAL A 80 12.57 -3.75 13.90
C VAL A 80 11.99 -4.98 14.62
N GLU A 81 12.38 -5.23 15.88
CA GLU A 81 11.85 -6.32 16.69
C GLU A 81 10.32 -6.20 16.89
N GLU A 82 9.80 -4.98 17.11
CA GLU A 82 8.35 -4.75 17.19
C GLU A 82 7.62 -5.04 15.86
N LEU A 83 8.20 -4.65 14.72
CA LEU A 83 7.64 -4.96 13.40
C LEU A 83 7.66 -6.47 13.12
N CYS A 84 8.67 -7.17 13.61
CA CYS A 84 8.81 -8.62 13.54
C CYS A 84 7.70 -9.33 14.34
N GLU A 85 7.48 -8.92 15.60
CA GLU A 85 6.41 -9.47 16.44
C GLU A 85 5.02 -9.23 15.84
N ARG A 86 4.78 -8.03 15.30
CA ARG A 86 3.54 -7.69 14.62
C ARG A 86 3.30 -8.59 13.41
N TYR A 87 4.33 -8.86 12.61
CA TYR A 87 4.26 -9.78 11.47
C TYR A 87 3.91 -11.21 11.89
N ASP A 88 4.57 -11.73 12.94
CA ASP A 88 4.32 -13.08 13.44
C ASP A 88 2.89 -13.22 13.98
N LYS A 89 2.33 -12.17 14.59
CA LYS A 89 0.92 -12.13 15.00
C LYS A 89 -0.05 -12.16 13.80
N LEU A 90 0.29 -11.54 12.67
CA LEU A 90 -0.52 -11.63 11.45
C LEU A 90 -0.51 -13.05 10.87
N LEU A 91 0.64 -13.73 10.94
CA LEU A 91 0.76 -15.13 10.54
C LEU A 91 -0.09 -16.05 11.41
N GLU A 92 -0.15 -15.77 12.71
CA GLU A 92 -1.02 -16.51 13.64
C GLU A 92 -2.50 -16.35 13.26
N MET A 93 -2.96 -15.13 13.00
CA MET A 93 -4.35 -14.89 12.54
C MET A 93 -4.63 -15.57 11.19
N LEU A 94 -3.68 -15.60 10.26
CA LEU A 94 -3.84 -16.32 8.99
C LEU A 94 -3.86 -17.84 9.18
N ASN A 95 -3.23 -18.36 10.24
CA ASN A 95 -3.24 -19.78 10.60
C ASN A 95 -4.56 -20.21 11.23
N GLU A 96 -5.39 -19.29 11.73
CA GLU A 96 -6.74 -19.61 12.20
C GLU A 96 -7.68 -19.94 11.03
N ASP A 97 -7.39 -19.38 9.85
CA ASP A 97 -8.17 -19.60 8.63
C ASP A 97 -7.83 -20.95 7.96
N GLU A 98 -8.84 -21.79 7.70
CA GLU A 98 -8.67 -23.11 7.07
C GLU A 98 -7.95 -23.07 5.72
N MET A 99 -8.24 -22.05 4.89
CA MET A 99 -7.54 -21.82 3.61
C MET A 99 -6.17 -21.15 3.76
N GLY A 100 -5.92 -20.43 4.86
CA GLY A 100 -4.67 -19.73 5.12
C GLY A 100 -3.58 -20.65 5.68
N ARG A 101 -3.97 -21.65 6.49
CA ARG A 101 -3.09 -22.65 7.12
C ARG A 101 -2.03 -23.24 6.17
N GLY A 102 -2.42 -23.61 4.96
CA GLY A 102 -1.50 -24.25 4.00
C GLY A 102 -0.39 -23.33 3.47
N LYS A 103 -0.47 -22.03 3.73
CA LYS A 103 0.47 -21.01 3.22
C LYS A 103 1.33 -20.37 4.31
N VAL A 104 0.97 -20.56 5.58
CA VAL A 104 1.71 -20.03 6.73
C VAL A 104 3.14 -20.59 6.80
N ASP A 105 3.34 -21.86 6.45
CA ASP A 105 4.66 -22.49 6.45
C ASP A 105 5.63 -21.86 5.43
N GLU A 106 5.14 -21.40 4.27
CA GLU A 106 5.95 -20.70 3.25
C GLU A 106 6.32 -19.26 3.72
N LEU A 107 5.44 -18.66 4.52
CA LEU A 107 5.54 -17.27 4.98
C LEU A 107 6.24 -17.12 6.33
N ARG A 108 6.48 -18.23 7.04
CA ARG A 108 7.24 -18.22 8.30
C ARG A 108 8.65 -17.68 8.05
N ARG A 109 9.11 -16.76 8.89
CA ARG A 109 10.50 -16.29 8.87
C ARG A 109 11.40 -17.35 9.46
N GLU A 110 12.56 -17.52 8.85
CA GLU A 110 13.50 -18.58 9.16
C GLU A 110 14.40 -18.17 10.34
N GLU A 111 13.80 -17.89 11.50
CA GLU A 111 14.53 -17.51 12.71
C GLU A 111 15.04 -18.79 13.44
N ARG A 112 16.36 -19.02 13.36
CA ARG A 112 17.21 -19.92 14.17
C ARG A 112 16.73 -21.36 14.40
N ARG A 113 16.94 -22.23 13.40
CA ARG A 113 17.29 -23.64 13.71
C ARG A 113 18.80 -23.73 13.87
N SER A 114 19.31 -23.82 15.10
CA SER A 114 20.73 -24.14 15.36
C SER A 114 21.13 -25.43 14.65
N PRO A 115 22.14 -25.44 13.77
CA PRO A 115 22.97 -26.61 13.56
C PRO A 115 24.31 -26.36 14.26
N SER A 116 24.77 -27.32 15.06
CA SER A 116 26.13 -27.38 15.61
C SER A 116 27.20 -27.03 14.54
N PRO A 117 28.26 -26.28 14.88
CA PRO A 117 29.28 -25.82 13.93
C PRO A 117 30.28 -26.93 13.56
N PRO A 118 31.04 -26.81 12.44
CA PRO A 118 32.43 -26.31 12.54
C PRO A 118 32.84 -25.44 11.29
N PRO A 119 34.11 -25.08 11.01
CA PRO A 119 34.60 -23.69 11.08
C PRO A 119 35.02 -23.03 9.72
N ILE A 120 34.91 -21.70 9.70
CA ILE A 120 35.56 -20.59 8.93
C ILE A 120 36.95 -20.96 8.30
N PRO A 121 37.47 -20.39 7.16
CA PRO A 121 37.46 -18.94 6.84
C PRO A 121 37.54 -18.38 5.39
N SER A 122 36.85 -17.23 5.19
CA SER A 122 37.28 -15.96 4.51
C SER A 122 37.71 -15.97 3.00
N PRO A 123 37.84 -14.82 2.30
CA PRO A 123 37.22 -13.49 2.41
C PRO A 123 36.63 -12.95 1.07
N SER A 124 35.89 -11.84 1.20
CA SER A 124 35.33 -10.85 0.25
C SER A 124 36.35 -10.27 -0.77
N PRO A 125 36.17 -9.11 -1.48
CA PRO A 125 35.03 -8.17 -1.61
C PRO A 125 34.90 -7.57 -3.06
N LYS A 126 33.88 -6.76 -3.42
CA LYS A 126 33.80 -5.27 -3.42
C LYS A 126 32.84 -4.87 -4.55
N ARG A 127 32.24 -3.69 -4.71
CA ARG A 127 31.74 -2.57 -3.88
C ARG A 127 31.48 -1.42 -4.87
N ILE A 128 30.20 -1.07 -5.15
CA ILE A 128 29.64 0.31 -5.35
C ILE A 128 30.11 1.04 -6.67
N PRO A 129 29.55 2.18 -7.19
CA PRO A 129 28.41 3.07 -6.80
C PRO A 129 27.41 3.54 -7.90
N SER A 130 26.30 4.15 -7.42
CA SER A 130 25.38 5.12 -8.06
C SER A 130 25.98 6.55 -8.21
N PRO A 131 25.37 7.53 -8.94
CA PRO A 131 24.43 8.47 -8.29
C PRO A 131 23.35 9.22 -9.17
N ILE A 132 22.15 9.42 -8.56
CA ILE A 132 21.29 10.64 -8.36
C ILE A 132 20.99 11.65 -9.52
N GLN A 133 19.70 11.96 -9.80
CA GLN A 133 19.02 13.29 -9.55
C GLN A 133 17.60 13.48 -10.14
N THR A 134 16.66 13.92 -9.24
CA THR A 134 15.49 14.87 -9.33
C THR A 134 14.47 14.75 -10.47
N HIS A 135 13.14 14.97 -10.31
CA HIS A 135 12.40 16.21 -9.97
C HIS A 135 10.94 15.94 -9.47
N THR A 136 10.39 16.89 -8.71
CA THR A 136 8.94 17.13 -8.46
C THR A 136 8.33 17.94 -9.65
N PRO A 137 7.01 17.93 -9.92
CA PRO A 137 6.04 18.72 -9.13
C PRO A 137 4.56 18.21 -9.07
N THR A 138 3.82 18.88 -8.17
CA THR A 138 2.45 19.38 -8.33
C THR A 138 1.24 18.54 -7.87
N SER A 139 0.49 19.16 -6.97
CA SER A 139 -0.84 18.78 -6.49
C SER A 139 -1.88 18.78 -7.61
N ALA A 140 -2.69 17.72 -7.67
CA ALA A 140 -4.04 17.71 -8.25
C ALA A 140 -4.82 16.64 -7.47
N GLU A 141 -5.61 17.08 -6.48
CA GLU A 141 -7.08 17.10 -6.55
C GLU A 141 -7.68 15.74 -6.19
N ILE A 142 -7.95 15.56 -4.89
CA ILE A 142 -8.73 14.45 -4.35
C ILE A 142 -10.21 14.79 -4.60
N PRO A 143 -10.99 13.96 -5.31
CA PRO A 143 -12.44 14.14 -5.39
C PRO A 143 -13.05 13.94 -3.99
N SER A 144 -13.53 15.02 -3.37
CA SER A 144 -14.33 14.94 -2.15
C SER A 144 -15.77 14.60 -2.52
N LEU A 145 -16.15 13.33 -2.31
CA LEU A 145 -17.54 12.92 -2.38
C LEU A 145 -18.26 13.36 -1.10
N ASN A 146 -18.83 14.56 -1.13
CA ASN A 146 -19.68 15.08 -0.07
C ASN A 146 -21.09 14.49 -0.24
N ILE A 147 -21.34 13.33 0.38
CA ILE A 147 -22.70 12.80 0.49
C ILE A 147 -23.34 13.50 1.69
N GLU A 148 -24.09 14.54 1.40
CA GLU A 148 -24.90 15.23 2.40
C GLU A 148 -25.98 14.26 2.90
N PRO A 149 -26.06 13.97 4.21
CA PRO A 149 -27.15 13.19 4.75
C PRO A 149 -28.46 13.95 4.49
N PRO A 150 -29.58 13.28 4.15
CA PRO A 150 -30.87 13.94 3.98
C PRO A 150 -31.30 14.52 5.33
N THR A 151 -30.90 15.77 5.57
CA THR A 151 -31.29 16.54 6.75
C THR A 151 -32.69 17.07 6.45
N PRO A 152 -33.70 16.82 7.30
CA PRO A 152 -35.03 17.39 7.11
C PRO A 152 -34.91 18.91 6.97
N GLY A 153 -35.63 19.49 6.00
CA GLY A 153 -35.75 20.93 5.90
C GLY A 153 -36.49 21.50 7.11
N ILE A 154 -35.76 21.83 8.18
CA ILE A 154 -36.33 22.50 9.34
C ILE A 154 -36.74 23.90 8.88
N ARG A 155 -38.04 24.19 8.92
CA ARG A 155 -38.55 25.54 8.63
C ARG A 155 -37.96 26.47 9.69
N LYS A 156 -37.44 27.63 9.28
CA LYS A 156 -36.78 28.62 10.18
C LYS A 156 -37.65 29.04 11.38
N ASN A 157 -38.94 28.74 11.37
CA ASN A 157 -39.88 29.04 12.44
C ASN A 157 -39.88 28.01 13.58
N ASP A 158 -39.28 26.82 13.39
CA ASP A 158 -39.25 25.74 14.42
C ASP A 158 -37.94 25.71 15.22
N LEU A 159 -36.96 26.56 14.86
CA LEU A 159 -35.68 26.67 15.55
C LEU A 159 -35.81 27.58 16.79
N LYS A 160 -36.38 27.04 17.87
CA LYS A 160 -36.33 27.71 19.18
C LYS A 160 -34.95 27.48 19.82
N PRO A 161 -34.28 28.53 20.36
CA PRO A 161 -33.04 28.36 21.10
C PRO A 161 -33.24 27.38 22.27
N PHE A 162 -32.35 26.39 22.38
CA PHE A 162 -32.35 25.45 23.49
C PHE A 162 -32.13 26.22 24.80
N ARG A 163 -32.96 25.94 25.81
CA ARG A 163 -33.04 26.71 27.05
C ARG A 163 -33.03 25.74 28.23
N ASP A 164 -32.05 25.87 29.12
CA ASP A 164 -31.75 24.87 30.16
C ASP A 164 -32.68 24.91 31.39
N TYR A 165 -33.53 25.93 31.52
CA TYR A 165 -34.52 26.06 32.61
C TYR A 165 -35.90 26.41 32.02
N PRO A 166 -36.92 25.54 32.17
CA PRO A 166 -38.30 25.88 31.85
C PRO A 166 -38.90 26.63 33.05
N ASP A 167 -38.82 27.95 33.02
CA ASP A 167 -39.59 28.80 33.92
C ASP A 167 -41.04 28.87 33.37
N ASP A 168 -41.98 28.31 34.15
CA ASP A 168 -43.43 28.59 34.14
C ASP A 168 -44.14 28.53 32.77
N ILE A 169 -44.13 27.35 32.15
CA ILE A 169 -45.25 26.96 31.29
C ILE A 169 -46.17 26.13 32.17
N ASP A 170 -47.43 26.55 32.29
CA ASP A 170 -48.49 25.78 32.90
C ASP A 170 -48.50 24.35 32.33
N GLU A 171 -47.95 23.40 33.08
CA GLU A 171 -47.96 21.97 32.79
C GLU A 171 -49.41 21.44 32.63
N GLU A 172 -50.40 22.23 33.04
CA GLU A 172 -51.83 21.94 32.89
C GLU A 172 -52.40 22.24 31.48
N GLU A 173 -51.74 23.05 30.63
CA GLU A 173 -52.32 23.43 29.32
C GLU A 173 -51.73 22.66 28.11
N ARG A 174 -50.72 21.82 28.31
CA ARG A 174 -50.22 20.89 27.27
C ARG A 174 -50.68 19.44 27.42
N GLY A 175 -51.18 19.06 28.59
CA GLY A 175 -51.62 17.68 28.88
C GLY A 175 -53.13 17.46 28.81
N ALA A 176 -53.94 18.50 28.69
CA ALA A 176 -55.40 18.43 28.86
C ALA A 176 -56.20 18.42 27.54
N GLY A 177 -55.68 17.79 26.47
CA GLY A 177 -56.41 17.77 25.19
C GLY A 177 -55.89 16.85 24.10
N MET A 178 -54.98 15.93 24.40
CA MET A 178 -54.66 14.83 23.49
C MET A 178 -55.11 13.54 24.16
N ASP A 179 -56.17 12.94 23.61
CA ASP A 179 -56.65 11.64 24.08
C ASP A 179 -55.51 10.62 23.98
N HIS A 180 -55.38 9.73 24.96
CA HIS A 180 -54.32 8.70 25.00
C HIS A 180 -54.24 7.89 23.70
N ASP A 181 -55.39 7.68 23.05
CA ASP A 181 -55.48 7.01 21.75
C ASP A 181 -54.85 7.83 20.61
N GLU A 182 -54.95 9.16 20.61
CA GLU A 182 -54.29 10.01 19.61
C GLU A 182 -52.76 10.01 19.79
N MET A 183 -52.29 9.89 21.03
CA MET A 183 -50.85 9.80 21.30
C MET A 183 -50.26 8.45 20.88
N LEU A 184 -51.02 7.36 21.04
CA LEU A 184 -50.65 6.03 20.55
C LEU A 184 -50.64 5.98 19.02
N ASP A 185 -51.66 6.56 18.37
CA ASP A 185 -51.72 6.64 16.91
C ASP A 185 -50.54 7.46 16.35
N HIS A 186 -50.19 8.56 17.01
CA HIS A 186 -49.02 9.36 16.64
C HIS A 186 -47.69 8.60 16.81
N GLN A 187 -47.54 7.81 17.88
CA GLN A 187 -46.36 6.96 18.08
C GLN A 187 -46.27 5.87 17.01
N GLN A 188 -47.40 5.27 16.64
CA GLN A 188 -47.44 4.21 15.64
C GLN A 188 -47.08 4.75 14.24
N MET A 189 -47.59 5.93 13.90
CA MET A 189 -47.23 6.63 12.66
C MET A 189 -45.73 7.00 12.63
N MET A 190 -45.14 7.39 13.77
CA MET A 190 -43.70 7.65 13.86
C MET A 190 -42.86 6.37 13.76
N MET A 191 -43.33 5.23 14.29
CA MET A 191 -42.63 3.95 14.16
C MET A 191 -42.63 3.46 12.71
N ASP A 192 -43.76 3.57 12.01
CA ASP A 192 -43.88 3.18 10.60
C ASP A 192 -42.96 4.04 9.70
N ASP A 193 -42.88 5.35 9.96
CA ASP A 193 -41.97 6.26 9.24
C ASP A 193 -40.49 5.93 9.50
N GLN A 194 -40.15 5.45 10.71
CA GLN A 194 -38.79 5.00 11.03
C GLN A 194 -38.44 3.68 10.34
N ASP A 195 -39.36 2.73 10.29
CA ASP A 195 -39.14 1.46 9.61
C ASP A 195 -38.96 1.65 8.09
N GLU A 196 -39.73 2.55 7.47
CA GLU A 196 -39.54 2.90 6.07
C GLU A 196 -38.15 3.52 5.82
N ARG A 197 -37.70 4.41 6.72
CA ARG A 197 -36.34 4.99 6.67
C ARG A 197 -35.24 3.94 6.82
N LEU A 198 -35.39 2.97 7.73
CA LEU A 198 -34.44 1.88 7.90
C LEU A 198 -34.39 0.99 6.65
N ASN A 199 -35.52 0.77 5.99
CA ASN A 199 -35.58 -0.01 4.76
C ASN A 199 -34.86 0.69 3.59
N LEU A 200 -35.04 2.01 3.46
CA LEU A 200 -34.29 2.86 2.53
C LEU A 200 -32.79 2.86 2.81
N LEU A 201 -32.41 2.96 4.09
CA LEU A 201 -31.01 2.89 4.51
C LEU A 201 -30.40 1.51 4.21
N SER A 202 -31.13 0.44 4.51
CA SER A 202 -30.72 -0.94 4.22
C SER A 202 -30.49 -1.16 2.72
N HIS A 203 -31.38 -0.66 1.87
CA HIS A 203 -31.20 -0.69 0.40
C HIS A 203 -29.97 0.11 -0.04
N SER A 204 -29.71 1.26 0.58
CA SER A 204 -28.53 2.08 0.26
C SER A 204 -27.23 1.40 0.71
N ILE A 205 -27.21 0.78 1.88
CA ILE A 205 -26.08 0.00 2.40
C ILE A 205 -25.84 -1.22 1.51
N GLY A 206 -26.90 -1.89 1.05
CA GLY A 206 -26.81 -3.01 0.12
C GLY A 206 -26.14 -2.61 -1.20
N ARG A 207 -26.55 -1.48 -1.80
CA ARG A 207 -25.91 -0.94 -3.01
C ARG A 207 -24.47 -0.49 -2.78
N GLN A 208 -24.18 0.09 -1.62
CA GLN A 208 -22.81 0.48 -1.25
C GLN A 208 -21.90 -0.74 -1.09
N ASN A 209 -22.41 -1.83 -0.52
CA ASN A 209 -21.69 -3.10 -0.42
C ASN A 209 -21.38 -3.65 -1.82
N ASP A 210 -22.37 -3.70 -2.71
CA ASP A 210 -22.21 -4.16 -4.09
C ASP A 210 -21.14 -3.34 -4.85
N LEU A 211 -21.19 -2.01 -4.72
CA LEU A 211 -20.15 -1.12 -5.23
C LEU A 211 -18.78 -1.39 -4.62
N SER A 212 -18.68 -1.66 -3.32
CA SER A 212 -17.42 -2.00 -2.64
C SER A 212 -16.81 -3.30 -3.19
N VAL A 213 -17.65 -4.31 -3.43
CA VAL A 213 -17.23 -5.59 -4.03
C VAL A 213 -16.73 -5.37 -5.46
N GLN A 214 -17.44 -4.56 -6.25
CA GLN A 214 -17.05 -4.23 -7.61
C GLN A 214 -15.73 -3.44 -7.66
N ILE A 215 -15.57 -2.44 -6.81
CA ILE A 215 -14.31 -1.67 -6.66
C ILE A 215 -13.16 -2.61 -6.26
N GLY A 216 -13.41 -3.55 -5.34
CA GLY A 216 -12.43 -4.55 -4.95
C GLY A 216 -11.97 -5.42 -6.14
N SER A 217 -12.90 -5.85 -6.98
CA SER A 217 -12.57 -6.62 -8.20
C SER A 217 -11.81 -5.80 -9.24
N GLU A 218 -12.20 -4.54 -9.46
CA GLU A 218 -11.52 -3.65 -10.41
C GLU A 218 -10.12 -3.26 -9.93
N LEU A 219 -9.92 -3.14 -8.61
CA LEU A 219 -8.60 -2.89 -8.02
C LEU A 219 -7.65 -4.08 -8.22
N ASP A 220 -8.15 -5.32 -8.15
CA ASP A 220 -7.36 -6.52 -8.47
C ASP A 220 -6.97 -6.55 -9.97
N ILE A 221 -7.88 -6.14 -10.86
CA ILE A 221 -7.61 -5.96 -12.30
C ILE A 221 -6.56 -4.87 -12.53
N HIS A 222 -6.70 -3.70 -11.91
CA HIS A 222 -5.73 -2.62 -11.99
C HIS A 222 -4.37 -3.03 -11.42
N HIS A 223 -4.33 -3.87 -10.39
CA HIS A 223 -3.07 -4.38 -9.84
C HIS A 223 -2.36 -5.32 -10.82
N GLN A 224 -3.11 -6.22 -11.47
CA GLN A 224 -2.56 -7.07 -12.53
C GLN A 224 -2.05 -6.24 -13.72
N LEU A 225 -2.78 -5.20 -14.11
CA LEU A 225 -2.34 -4.29 -15.17
C LEU A 225 -1.07 -3.52 -14.78
N LEU A 226 -0.92 -3.15 -13.51
CA LEU A 226 0.29 -2.50 -12.99
C LEU A 226 1.50 -3.45 -13.00
N GLU A 227 1.32 -4.73 -12.63
CA GLU A 227 2.37 -5.75 -12.72
C GLU A 227 2.81 -5.98 -14.17
N ASP A 228 1.86 -6.07 -15.10
CA ASP A 228 2.15 -6.16 -16.54
C ASP A 228 2.90 -4.92 -17.06
N THR A 229 2.51 -3.74 -16.56
CA THR A 229 3.17 -2.47 -16.90
C THR A 229 4.60 -2.44 -16.37
N ASP A 230 4.84 -2.89 -15.15
CA ASP A 230 6.18 -2.98 -14.55
C ASP A 230 7.07 -3.95 -15.34
N HIS A 231 6.54 -5.13 -15.70
CA HIS A 231 7.23 -6.07 -16.57
C HIS A 231 7.54 -5.49 -17.97
N ALA A 232 6.63 -4.72 -18.55
CA ALA A 232 6.88 -4.03 -19.81
C ALA A 232 7.96 -2.95 -19.66
N MET A 233 7.98 -2.25 -18.52
CA MET A 233 8.99 -1.24 -18.20
C MET A 233 10.37 -1.87 -18.01
N ASP A 234 10.47 -3.01 -17.34
CA ASP A 234 11.70 -3.79 -17.19
C ASP A 234 12.27 -4.26 -18.53
N ARG A 235 11.41 -4.76 -19.43
CA ARG A 235 11.82 -5.13 -20.80
C ARG A 235 12.33 -3.92 -21.58
N THR A 236 11.69 -2.77 -21.40
CA THR A 236 12.10 -1.51 -22.02
C THR A 236 13.44 -1.06 -21.46
N ALA A 237 13.65 -1.12 -20.15
CA ALA A 237 14.92 -0.79 -19.49
C ALA A 237 16.06 -1.70 -19.97
N GLN A 238 15.82 -3.02 -20.10
CA GLN A 238 16.81 -3.94 -20.65
C GLN A 238 17.15 -3.61 -22.11
N SER A 239 16.14 -3.30 -22.93
CA SER A 239 16.32 -2.93 -24.34
C SER A 239 17.11 -1.63 -24.47
N LEU A 240 16.79 -0.63 -23.65
CA LEU A 240 17.48 0.65 -23.61
C LEU A 240 18.93 0.48 -23.12
N ASN A 241 19.18 -0.37 -22.12
CA ASN A 241 20.54 -0.67 -21.66
C ASN A 241 21.37 -1.36 -22.77
N ARG A 242 20.77 -2.29 -23.52
CA ARG A 242 21.43 -2.90 -24.70
C ARG A 242 21.72 -1.87 -25.78
N ALA A 243 20.77 -0.98 -26.07
CA ALA A 243 20.96 0.10 -27.03
C ALA A 243 22.07 1.06 -26.59
N LYS A 244 22.08 1.46 -25.31
CA LYS A 244 23.13 2.29 -24.71
C LYS A 244 24.51 1.63 -24.86
N ARG A 245 24.66 0.35 -24.53
CA ARG A 245 25.94 -0.37 -24.70
C ARG A 245 26.43 -0.39 -26.15
N ARG A 246 25.51 -0.53 -27.11
CA ARG A 246 25.85 -0.44 -28.54
C ARG A 246 26.30 0.98 -28.90
N LEU A 247 25.60 1.99 -28.41
CA LEU A 247 25.97 3.39 -28.61
C LEU A 247 27.35 3.71 -28.02
N ASP A 248 27.62 3.26 -26.80
CA ASP A 248 28.92 3.45 -26.13
C ASP A 248 30.05 2.77 -26.93
N LYS A 249 29.79 1.58 -27.48
CA LYS A 249 30.75 0.88 -28.35
C LYS A 249 31.01 1.66 -29.64
N VAL A 250 29.96 2.14 -30.31
CA VAL A 250 30.08 2.94 -31.54
C VAL A 250 30.79 4.27 -31.26
N ALA A 251 30.49 4.93 -30.14
CA ALA A 251 31.16 6.15 -29.73
C ALA A 251 32.65 5.91 -29.45
N GLY A 252 33.00 4.78 -28.82
CA GLY A 252 34.38 4.35 -28.61
C GLY A 252 35.12 4.08 -29.92
N GLU A 253 34.52 3.30 -30.83
CA GLU A 253 35.10 3.00 -32.15
C GLU A 253 35.24 4.26 -33.01
N ALA A 254 34.24 5.15 -33.01
CA ALA A 254 34.31 6.43 -33.70
C ALA A 254 35.44 7.32 -33.17
N ARG A 255 35.71 7.31 -31.87
CA ARG A 255 36.84 8.06 -31.29
C ARG A 255 38.20 7.45 -31.67
N GLN A 256 38.29 6.13 -31.77
CA GLN A 256 39.54 5.44 -32.11
C GLN A 256 39.88 5.50 -33.60
N TYR A 257 38.89 5.28 -34.48
CA TYR A 257 39.07 5.28 -35.93
C TYR A 257 38.76 6.63 -36.59
N GLY A 258 38.22 7.59 -35.84
CA GLY A 258 37.80 8.89 -36.37
C GLY A 258 38.92 9.64 -37.08
N SER A 259 40.13 9.69 -36.49
CA SER A 259 41.30 10.33 -37.12
C SER A 259 41.74 9.61 -38.40
N THR A 260 41.68 8.27 -38.42
CA THR A 260 42.02 7.49 -39.62
C THR A 260 40.99 7.70 -40.73
N ILE A 261 39.71 7.70 -40.39
CA ILE A 261 38.61 7.94 -41.34
C ILE A 261 38.69 9.36 -41.93
N THR A 262 38.97 10.38 -41.11
CA THR A 262 39.12 11.76 -41.62
C THR A 262 40.29 11.89 -42.58
N ILE A 263 41.44 11.26 -42.28
CA ILE A 263 42.60 11.23 -43.19
C ILE A 263 42.24 10.56 -44.52
N VAL A 264 41.57 9.40 -44.50
CA VAL A 264 41.16 8.68 -45.72
C VAL A 264 40.19 9.51 -46.57
N ILE A 265 39.20 10.17 -45.93
CA ILE A 265 38.27 11.06 -46.63
C ILE A 265 39.02 12.25 -47.26
N LEU A 266 39.97 12.85 -46.55
CA LEU A 266 40.78 13.95 -47.07
C LEU A 266 41.57 13.53 -48.33
N ILE A 267 42.17 12.34 -48.30
CA ILE A 267 42.90 11.78 -49.45
C ILE A 267 41.95 11.55 -50.63
N PHE A 268 40.76 11.02 -50.38
CA PHE A 268 39.76 10.79 -51.43
C PHE A 268 39.29 12.09 -52.09
N ILE A 269 39.03 13.13 -51.29
CA ILE A 269 38.70 14.48 -51.78
C ILE A 269 39.85 15.03 -52.63
N LEU A 270 41.09 14.87 -52.17
CA LEU A 270 42.26 15.32 -52.90
C LEU A 270 42.43 14.60 -54.25
N LEU A 271 42.18 13.30 -54.31
CA LEU A 271 42.18 12.52 -55.55
C LEU A 271 41.10 13.02 -56.53
N ILE A 272 39.90 13.28 -56.05
CA ILE A 272 38.82 13.86 -56.87
C ILE A 272 39.24 15.22 -57.43
N LEU A 273 39.81 16.09 -56.59
CA LEU A 273 40.30 17.40 -57.01
C LEU A 273 41.37 17.28 -58.08
N ILE A 274 42.31 16.34 -57.93
CA ILE A 274 43.34 16.07 -58.95
C ILE A 274 42.69 15.63 -60.26
N ILE A 275 41.72 14.70 -60.24
CA ILE A 275 41.06 14.23 -61.45
C ILE A 275 40.34 15.40 -62.15
N VAL A 276 39.57 16.19 -61.41
CA VAL A 276 38.80 17.32 -61.95
C VAL A 276 39.70 18.45 -62.45
N PHE A 277 40.83 18.71 -61.79
CA PHE A 277 41.74 19.79 -62.19
C PHE A 277 42.72 19.38 -63.30
N LYS A 278 43.05 18.10 -63.39
CA LYS A 278 43.94 17.53 -64.42
C LYS A 278 43.19 17.22 -65.72
N THR A 279 41.89 16.92 -65.64
CA THR A 279 40.99 16.78 -66.79
C THR A 279 40.58 18.16 -67.28
#